data_AF-A0A969SL68-F1
#
_entry.id   AF-A0A969SL68-F1
#
_cell.length_a   1.000
_cell.length_b   1.000
_cell.length_c   1.000
_cell.angle_alpha   90.00
_cell.angle_beta   90.00
_cell.angle_gamma   90.00
#
_symmetry.space_group_name_H-M   'P 1'
#
loop_
_entity.id
_entity.type
_entity.pdbx_description
1 polymer ?
#
loop_
_entity_poly.entity_id
_entity_poly.type
_entity_poly.pdbx_seq_one_letter_code
_entity_poly.pdbx_strand_id
1 'polypeptide(L)'
;MKSIMVVGTTSHAGKSLITTAICRILSRRGWRVAPFKGQNMALNAYVTASGGEIGYAQAVQAWAAGVVPWVEMNPILLKPQGDMTSQVILKGRPVGKVSAVDYYEQYFELGWRTIEESLQHLGTEFDMLVCE
;
A
#
# COMPACT_ATOMS: atom_id res chain seq x y z
N MET A 1 13.31 -1.11 -11.76
CA MET A 1 12.01 -1.77 -11.88
C MET A 1 11.08 -0.90 -12.72
N LYS A 2 10.21 -1.46 -13.56
CA LYS A 2 9.24 -0.66 -14.32
C LYS A 2 8.06 -0.32 -13.42
N SER A 3 7.59 0.92 -13.48
CA SER A 3 6.49 1.39 -12.63
C SER A 3 5.61 2.40 -13.36
N ILE A 4 4.33 2.42 -12.99
CA ILE A 4 3.34 3.42 -13.40
C ILE A 4 2.70 3.96 -12.13
N MET A 5 2.59 5.28 -11.99
CA MET A 5 1.94 5.92 -10.84
C MET A 5 0.62 6.57 -11.27
N VAL A 6 -0.45 6.28 -10.53
CA VAL A 6 -1.78 6.86 -10.72
C VAL A 6 -1.98 7.97 -9.70
N VAL A 7 -1.84 9.22 -10.15
CA VAL A 7 -2.04 10.41 -9.32
C VAL A 7 -3.39 11.06 -9.59
N GLY A 8 -3.84 11.94 -8.70
CA GLY A 8 -5.08 12.69 -8.86
C GLY A 8 -5.10 13.94 -8.01
N THR A 9 -5.92 14.91 -8.42
CA THR A 9 -5.98 16.26 -7.82
C THR A 9 -6.84 16.33 -6.56
N THR A 10 -7.57 15.27 -6.23
CA THR A 10 -8.46 15.18 -5.08
C THR A 10 -8.61 13.75 -4.58
N SER A 11 -9.04 13.61 -3.33
CA SER A 11 -9.55 12.36 -2.78
C SER A 11 -10.78 11.88 -3.57
N HIS A 12 -11.00 10.57 -3.63
CA HIS A 12 -12.12 9.97 -4.36
C HIS A 12 -12.19 10.23 -5.88
N ALA A 13 -11.14 10.79 -6.50
CA ALA A 13 -11.04 10.96 -7.96
C ALA A 13 -11.03 9.66 -8.80
N GLY A 14 -11.25 8.49 -8.19
CA GLY A 14 -11.22 7.19 -8.89
C GLY A 14 -9.85 6.53 -9.03
N LYS A 15 -8.79 7.08 -8.39
CA LYS A 15 -7.41 6.56 -8.45
C LYS A 15 -7.34 5.06 -8.20
N SER A 16 -7.88 4.59 -7.07
CA SER A 16 -7.79 3.17 -6.70
C SER A 16 -8.49 2.24 -7.70
N LEU A 17 -9.59 2.69 -8.32
CA LEU A 17 -10.28 1.93 -9.36
C LEU A 17 -9.44 1.85 -10.63
N ILE A 18 -8.83 2.97 -11.05
CA ILE A 18 -7.94 3.02 -12.20
C ILE A 18 -6.70 2.14 -11.97
N THR A 19 -6.06 2.23 -10.79
CA THR A 19 -4.96 1.35 -10.38
C THR A 19 -5.37 -0.12 -10.47
N THR A 20 -6.55 -0.48 -9.96
CA THR A 20 -7.10 -1.85 -10.05
C THR A 20 -7.28 -2.30 -11.51
N ALA A 21 -7.82 -1.44 -12.37
CA ALA A 21 -8.01 -1.74 -13.78
C ALA A 21 -6.68 -1.95 -14.52
N ILE A 22 -5.68 -1.09 -14.26
CA ILE A 22 -4.34 -1.19 -14.83
C ILE A 22 -3.67 -2.50 -14.38
N CYS A 23 -3.73 -2.83 -13.07
CA CYS A 23 -3.27 -4.12 -12.54
C CYS A 23 -3.86 -5.29 -13.34
N ARG A 24 -5.19 -5.30 -13.55
CA ARG A 24 -5.88 -6.37 -14.29
C ARG A 24 -5.47 -6.45 -15.75
N ILE A 25 -5.36 -5.31 -16.44
CA ILE A 25 -5.01 -5.26 -17.86
C ILE A 25 -3.59 -5.80 -18.07
N LEU A 26 -2.64 -5.37 -17.25
CA LEU A 26 -1.24 -5.78 -17.35
C LEU A 26 -1.04 -7.26 -17.01
N SER A 27 -1.69 -7.73 -15.94
CA SER A 27 -1.71 -9.16 -15.56
C SER A 27 -2.25 -10.04 -16.69
N ARG A 28 -3.37 -9.63 -17.33
CA ARG A 28 -3.92 -10.34 -18.51
C ARG A 28 -3.01 -10.34 -19.73
N ARG A 29 -2.04 -9.41 -19.80
CA ARG A 29 -1.00 -9.37 -20.84
C ARG A 29 0.23 -10.20 -20.48
N GLY A 30 0.19 -10.97 -19.38
CA GLY A 30 1.25 -11.88 -18.97
C GLY A 30 2.37 -11.25 -18.12
N TRP A 31 2.20 -10.01 -17.67
CA TRP A 31 3.16 -9.38 -16.76
C TRP A 31 2.95 -9.88 -15.33
N ARG A 32 4.04 -10.11 -14.58
CA ARG A 32 3.96 -10.24 -13.11
C ARG A 32 3.82 -8.85 -12.52
N VAL A 33 2.62 -8.53 -12.01
CA VAL A 33 2.27 -7.19 -11.54
C VAL A 33 1.99 -7.22 -10.05
N ALA A 34 2.46 -6.21 -9.32
CA ALA A 34 2.01 -5.93 -7.97
C ALA A 34 1.51 -4.49 -7.85
N PRO A 35 0.44 -4.24 -7.09
CA PRO A 35 0.11 -2.88 -6.68
C PRO A 35 1.08 -2.38 -5.62
N PHE A 36 1.23 -1.06 -5.53
CA PHE A 36 2.02 -0.47 -4.46
C PHE A 36 1.43 0.86 -4.00
N LYS A 37 1.24 1.01 -2.69
CA LYS A 37 0.91 2.29 -2.06
C LYS A 37 1.71 2.43 -0.78
N GLY A 38 2.80 3.19 -0.86
CA GLY A 38 3.79 3.29 0.22
C GLY A 38 3.17 3.65 1.57
N GLN A 39 2.25 4.60 1.57
CA GLN A 39 1.42 4.94 2.72
C GLN A 39 -0.05 5.02 2.31
N ASN A 40 -0.91 4.32 3.04
CA ASN A 40 -2.36 4.49 2.93
C ASN A 40 -2.95 4.92 4.27
N MET A 41 -4.06 5.65 4.22
CA MET A 41 -4.84 6.02 5.40
C MET A 41 -6.27 5.52 5.21
N ALA A 42 -6.65 4.47 5.93
CA ALA A 42 -7.94 3.81 5.78
C ALA A 42 -8.31 3.03 7.05
N LEU A 43 -9.59 3.00 7.39
CA LEU A 43 -10.13 2.11 8.44
C LEU A 43 -10.35 0.69 7.93
N ASN A 44 -10.73 0.56 6.66
CA ASN A 44 -11.00 -0.72 6.01
C ASN A 44 -9.66 -1.39 5.66
N ALA A 45 -9.27 -2.36 6.47
CA ALA A 45 -8.09 -3.17 6.28
C ALA A 45 -8.46 -4.59 5.82
N TYR A 46 -7.51 -5.25 5.19
CA TYR A 46 -7.52 -6.67 4.89
C TYR A 46 -6.39 -7.35 5.66
N VAL A 47 -6.66 -8.54 6.21
CA VAL A 47 -5.66 -9.37 6.88
C VAL A 47 -5.08 -10.33 5.85
N THR A 48 -3.78 -10.19 5.56
CA THR A 48 -3.05 -11.05 4.62
C THR A 48 -3.00 -12.50 5.13
N ALA A 49 -2.61 -13.42 4.25
CA ALA A 49 -2.41 -14.82 4.65
C ALA A 49 -1.33 -15.00 5.73
N SER A 50 -0.40 -14.03 5.86
CA SER A 50 0.61 -13.99 6.92
C SER A 50 0.13 -13.33 8.22
N GLY A 51 -1.14 -12.93 8.30
CA GLY A 51 -1.75 -12.29 9.46
C GLY A 51 -1.48 -10.79 9.59
N GLY A 52 -0.85 -10.16 8.59
CA GLY A 52 -0.55 -8.73 8.60
C GLY A 52 -1.69 -7.89 8.01
N GLU A 53 -1.83 -6.65 8.45
CA GLU A 53 -2.86 -5.73 7.95
C GLU A 53 -2.36 -4.86 6.78
N ILE A 54 -3.18 -4.74 5.73
CA ILE A 54 -3.00 -3.76 4.63
C ILE A 54 -4.31 -3.04 4.34
N GLY A 55 -4.26 -1.90 3.65
CA GLY A 55 -5.47 -1.24 3.14
C GLY A 55 -6.27 -2.16 2.22
N TYR A 56 -7.59 -2.23 2.38
CA TYR A 56 -8.45 -3.11 1.58
C TYR A 56 -8.37 -2.80 0.07
N ALA A 57 -8.17 -1.53 -0.29
CA ALA A 57 -7.96 -1.13 -1.69
C ALA A 57 -6.74 -1.84 -2.32
N GLN A 58 -5.64 -1.99 -1.57
CA GLN A 58 -4.45 -2.71 -2.06
C GLN A 58 -4.70 -4.21 -2.17
N ALA A 59 -5.51 -4.80 -1.28
CA ALA A 59 -5.93 -6.19 -1.42
C ALA A 59 -6.74 -6.41 -2.72
N VAL A 60 -7.69 -5.52 -3.01
CA VAL A 60 -8.47 -5.57 -4.27
C VAL A 60 -7.58 -5.41 -5.49
N GLN A 61 -6.62 -4.48 -5.46
CA GLN A 61 -5.66 -4.29 -6.55
C GLN A 61 -4.77 -5.52 -6.74
N ALA A 62 -4.36 -6.20 -5.67
CA ALA A 62 -3.58 -7.43 -5.72
C ALA A 62 -4.37 -8.58 -6.36
N TRP A 63 -5.62 -8.76 -5.96
CA TRP A 63 -6.51 -9.74 -6.60
C TRP A 63 -6.74 -9.44 -8.08
N ALA A 64 -6.86 -8.16 -8.45
CA ALA A 64 -6.97 -7.77 -9.85
C ALA A 64 -5.70 -8.10 -10.66
N ALA A 65 -4.52 -7.94 -10.05
CA ALA A 65 -3.25 -8.39 -10.60
C ALA A 65 -3.09 -9.93 -10.61
N GLY A 66 -3.99 -10.68 -9.98
CA GLY A 66 -3.95 -12.15 -9.91
C GLY A 66 -2.95 -12.69 -8.90
N VAL A 67 -2.58 -11.89 -7.89
CA VAL A 67 -1.59 -12.23 -6.88
C VAL A 67 -2.21 -12.16 -5.48
N VAL A 68 -1.64 -12.90 -4.52
CA VAL A 68 -2.09 -12.85 -3.14
C VAL A 68 -1.64 -11.53 -2.49
N PRO A 69 -2.45 -10.87 -1.64
CA PRO A 69 -2.05 -9.60 -1.04
C PRO A 69 -0.89 -9.75 -0.07
N TRP A 70 0.16 -8.94 -0.25
CA TRP A 70 1.36 -8.90 0.60
C TRP A 70 1.43 -7.59 1.39
N VAL A 71 2.08 -7.62 2.55
CA VAL A 71 2.22 -6.41 3.38
C VAL A 71 3.08 -5.34 2.71
N GLU A 72 4.01 -5.75 1.86
CA GLU A 72 4.88 -4.89 1.07
C GLU A 72 4.11 -4.04 0.04
N MET A 73 2.91 -4.46 -0.36
CA MET A 73 2.05 -3.69 -1.28
C MET A 73 1.46 -2.44 -0.61
N ASN A 74 1.35 -2.44 0.72
CA ASN A 74 0.98 -1.28 1.52
C ASN A 74 1.74 -1.30 2.86
N PRO A 75 3.03 -0.93 2.84
CA PRO A 75 3.92 -1.20 3.97
C PRO A 75 3.69 -0.25 5.15
N ILE A 76 3.03 0.88 4.92
CA ILE A 76 2.53 1.78 5.97
C ILE A 76 1.02 1.95 5.83
N LEU A 77 0.29 1.57 6.87
CA LEU A 77 -1.14 1.80 6.99
C LEU A 77 -1.42 2.64 8.23
N LEU A 78 -2.07 3.79 8.02
CA LEU A 78 -2.58 4.64 9.10
C LEU A 78 -4.07 4.38 9.27
N LYS A 79 -4.50 4.04 10.48
CA LYS A 79 -5.91 3.87 10.84
C LYS A 79 -6.34 5.04 11.74
N PRO A 80 -7.08 6.03 11.21
CA PRO A 80 -7.53 7.17 12.00
C PRO A 80 -8.38 6.74 13.20
N GLN A 81 -8.22 7.39 14.34
CA GLN A 81 -8.96 7.07 15.57
C GLN A 81 -9.76 8.25 16.15
N GLY A 82 -9.83 9.37 15.44
CA GLY A 82 -10.35 10.64 15.98
C GLY A 82 -9.25 11.47 16.65
N ASP A 83 -9.59 12.70 17.05
CA ASP A 83 -8.71 13.64 17.74
C ASP A 83 -7.36 13.87 17.05
N MET A 84 -7.34 13.87 15.71
CA MET A 84 -6.12 14.01 14.90
C MET A 84 -5.06 12.92 15.20
N THR A 85 -5.50 11.75 15.67
CA THR A 85 -4.64 10.60 15.95
C THR A 85 -4.88 9.44 14.97
N SER A 86 -3.84 8.65 14.77
CA SER A 86 -3.89 7.40 14.00
C SER A 86 -3.12 6.30 14.71
N GLN A 87 -3.62 5.07 14.58
CA GLN A 87 -2.80 3.89 14.81
C GLN A 87 -1.87 3.71 13.60
N VAL A 88 -0.59 3.48 13.86
CA VAL A 88 0.44 3.22 12.86
C VAL A 88 0.62 1.72 12.73
N ILE A 89 0.52 1.22 11.51
CA ILE A 89 0.81 -0.16 11.13
C ILE A 89 1.99 -0.15 10.16
N LEU A 90 3.07 -0.84 10.51
CA LEU A 90 4.25 -1.02 9.67
C LEU A 90 4.40 -2.50 9.32
N LYS A 91 4.58 -2.80 8.03
CA LYS A 91 4.69 -4.18 7.51
C LYS A 91 3.62 -5.11 8.08
N GLY A 92 2.39 -4.60 8.16
CA GLY A 92 1.23 -5.32 8.65
C GLY A 92 1.10 -5.48 10.16
N ARG A 93 1.95 -4.86 10.98
CA ARG A 93 1.87 -4.93 12.44
C ARG A 93 1.65 -3.56 13.08
N PRO A 94 0.77 -3.45 14.10
CA PRO A 94 0.61 -2.20 14.85
C PRO A 94 1.88 -1.89 15.64
N VAL A 95 2.38 -0.67 15.53
CA VAL A 95 3.60 -0.22 16.21
C VAL A 95 3.36 0.93 17.19
N GLY A 96 2.23 1.63 17.08
CA GLY A 96 1.89 2.69 18.01
C GLY A 96 0.64 3.46 17.63
N LYS A 97 0.32 4.46 18.46
CA LYS A 97 -0.69 5.49 18.20
C LYS A 97 0.01 6.84 18.31
N VAL A 98 -0.23 7.72 17.34
CA VAL A 98 0.42 9.02 17.24
C VAL A 98 -0.55 10.10 16.80
N SER A 99 -0.28 11.35 17.17
CA SER A 99 -0.87 12.50 16.50
C SER A 99 -0.30 12.64 15.08
N ALA A 100 -0.93 13.47 14.25
CA ALA A 100 -0.42 13.76 12.90
C ALA A 100 1.00 14.35 12.92
N VAL A 101 1.33 15.19 13.91
CA VAL A 101 2.66 15.81 14.04
C VAL A 101 3.69 14.77 14.47
N ASP A 102 3.38 14.02 15.53
CA ASP A 102 4.26 12.98 16.07
C ASP A 102 4.56 11.88 15.03
N TYR A 103 3.62 11.60 14.13
CA TYR A 103 3.85 10.65 13.04
C TYR A 103 5.04 11.07 12.17
N TYR A 104 5.07 12.31 11.71
CA TYR A 104 6.16 12.81 10.85
C TYR A 104 7.47 12.95 11.63
N GLU A 105 7.43 13.29 12.91
CA GLU A 105 8.65 13.40 13.73
C GLU A 105 9.25 12.04 14.08
N GLN A 106 8.41 11.06 14.43
CA GLN A 106 8.88 9.77 14.99
C GLN A 106 9.01 8.66 13.94
N TYR A 107 8.18 8.67 12.90
CA TYR A 107 8.07 7.57 11.94
C TYR A 107 8.56 7.89 10.53
N PHE A 108 8.97 9.12 10.22
CA PHE A 108 9.40 9.46 8.86
C PHE A 108 10.57 8.59 8.36
N GLU A 109 11.68 8.55 9.11
CA GLU A 109 12.87 7.77 8.72
C GLU A 109 12.59 6.26 8.69
N LEU A 110 11.89 5.75 9.71
CA LEU A 110 11.52 4.33 9.79
C LEU A 110 10.55 3.94 8.66
N GLY A 111 9.58 4.81 8.37
CA GLY A 111 8.62 4.65 7.28
C GLY A 111 9.29 4.66 5.91
N TRP A 112 10.24 5.59 5.70
CA TRP A 112 11.02 5.66 4.47
C TRP A 112 11.79 4.36 4.22
N ARG A 113 12.53 3.86 5.21
CA ARG A 113 13.23 2.57 5.12
C ARG A 113 12.26 1.41 4.85
N THR A 114 11.11 1.42 5.52
CA THR A 114 10.07 0.41 5.33
C THR A 114 9.53 0.39 3.90
N ILE A 115 9.38 1.57 3.28
CA ILE A 115 9.00 1.72 1.87
C ILE A 115 10.11 1.21 0.94
N GLU A 116 11.36 1.61 1.17
CA GLU A 116 12.51 1.20 0.35
C GLU A 116 12.69 -0.32 0.35
N GLU A 117 12.66 -0.95 1.53
CA GLU A 117 12.77 -2.40 1.67
C GLU A 117 11.62 -3.13 0.97
N SER A 118 10.40 -2.60 1.07
CA SER A 118 9.22 -3.19 0.42
C SER A 118 9.30 -3.08 -1.11
N LEU A 119 9.76 -1.94 -1.63
CA LEU A 119 10.02 -1.77 -3.05
C LEU A 119 11.13 -2.70 -3.54
N GLN A 120 12.23 -2.85 -2.78
CA GLN A 120 13.29 -3.79 -3.13
C GLN A 120 12.77 -5.23 -3.21
N HIS A 121 12.01 -5.67 -2.20
CA HIS A 121 11.42 -7.01 -2.17
C HIS A 121 10.45 -7.23 -3.34
N LEU A 122 9.49 -6.33 -3.57
CA LEU A 122 8.58 -6.46 -4.72
C LEU A 122 9.34 -6.45 -6.05
N GLY A 123 10.48 -5.78 -6.11
CA GLY A 123 11.36 -5.74 -7.27
C GLY A 123 12.05 -7.04 -7.65
N THR A 124 12.17 -7.99 -6.72
CA THR A 124 12.72 -9.31 -7.03
C THR A 124 11.68 -10.23 -7.66
N GLU A 125 10.40 -10.02 -7.34
CA GLU A 125 9.31 -10.93 -7.68
C GLU A 125 8.47 -10.49 -8.88
N PHE A 126 8.33 -9.16 -9.08
CA PHE A 126 7.42 -8.58 -10.06
C PHE A 126 8.13 -7.80 -11.17
N ASP A 127 7.57 -7.87 -12.38
CA ASP A 127 8.08 -7.18 -13.56
C ASP A 127 7.65 -5.70 -13.60
N MET A 128 6.49 -5.39 -13.00
CA MET A 128 5.90 -4.05 -13.00
C MET A 128 5.14 -3.74 -11.71
N LEU A 129 5.31 -2.52 -11.20
CA LEU A 129 4.47 -1.97 -10.14
C LEU A 129 3.46 -0.97 -10.67
N VAL A 130 2.23 -1.06 -10.16
CA VAL A 130 1.20 -0.05 -10.36
C VAL A 130 1.00 0.70 -9.04
N CYS A 131 1.54 1.90 -8.99
CA CYS A 131 1.59 2.72 -7.79
C CYS A 131 0.36 3.62 -7.68
N GLU A 132 -0.09 3.85 -6.44
CA GLU A 132 -1.11 4.85 -6.08
C GLU A 132 -0.61 5.76 -4.96
#